data_AF-A0A7J2JGT3-F1
#
_entry.id   AF-A0A7J2JGT3-F1
#
_cell.length_a   1.000
_cell.length_b   1.000
_cell.length_c   1.000
_cell.angle_alpha   90.00
_cell.angle_beta   90.00
_cell.angle_gamma   90.00
#
_symmetry.space_group_name_H-M   'P 1'
#
loop_
_entity.id
_entity.type
_entity.pdbx_description
1 polymer ?
#
loop_
_entity_poly.entity_id
_entity_poly.type
_entity_poly.pdbx_seq_one_letter_code
_entity_poly.pdbx_strand_id
1 'polypeptide(L)'
;MLQLNQPIASSHVGSFPLPFNQQNVARALHDMMQIGVTYPPYPQLRDFVSTFMHSLVKKGILQPVSGAFIVKDLRAFEELHKLEVSPPEEAVQSIRQASGYPLRA
;
A
#
# COMPACT_ATOMS: atom_id res chain seq x y z
N MET A 1 18.26 4.52 -32.92
CA MET A 1 18.40 5.09 -31.57
C MET A 1 17.13 5.88 -31.29
N LEU A 2 16.31 5.48 -30.33
CA LEU A 2 15.13 6.25 -29.93
C LEU A 2 15.61 7.57 -29.29
N GLN A 3 15.33 8.69 -29.93
CA GLN A 3 15.47 10.00 -29.30
C GLN A 3 14.30 10.17 -28.33
N LEU A 4 14.54 9.86 -27.06
CA LEU A 4 13.57 10.09 -25.99
C LEU A 4 13.58 11.58 -25.65
N ASN A 5 12.80 12.37 -26.39
CA ASN A 5 12.51 13.78 -26.07
C ASN A 5 11.43 13.91 -24.98
N GLN A 6 11.18 12.85 -24.21
CA GLN A 6 10.16 12.76 -23.15
C GLN A 6 10.86 12.33 -21.85
N PRO A 7 10.51 12.94 -20.69
CA PRO A 7 11.02 12.48 -19.40
C PRO A 7 10.64 11.01 -19.17
N ILE A 8 11.61 10.20 -18.76
CA ILE A 8 11.40 8.78 -18.45
C ILE A 8 10.77 8.71 -17.06
N ALA A 9 9.56 8.17 -16.96
CA ALA A 9 8.92 7.89 -15.69
C ALA A 9 9.48 6.59 -15.07
N SER A 10 9.75 6.62 -13.77
CA SER A 10 10.23 5.47 -13.00
C SER A 10 9.24 5.04 -11.91
N SER A 11 9.15 3.73 -11.71
CA SER A 11 8.41 3.07 -10.64
C SER A 11 8.97 1.66 -10.44
N HIS A 12 8.40 0.88 -9.52
CA HIS A 12 8.75 -0.53 -9.32
C HIS A 12 7.55 -1.33 -8.81
N VAL A 13 7.71 -2.65 -8.71
CA VAL A 13 6.60 -3.58 -8.39
C VAL A 13 6.10 -3.43 -6.94
N GLY A 14 6.99 -3.08 -6.00
CA GLY A 14 6.60 -2.57 -4.68
C GLY A 14 7.30 -3.20 -3.48
N SER A 15 7.85 -4.40 -3.62
CA SER A 15 8.47 -5.13 -2.50
C SER A 15 9.76 -4.49 -2.00
N PHE A 16 9.94 -4.51 -0.69
CA PHE A 16 11.16 -4.08 -0.02
C PHE A 16 11.61 -5.14 0.99
N PRO A 17 12.93 -5.35 1.17
CA PRO A 17 13.48 -6.30 2.13
C PRO A 17 13.48 -5.73 3.56
N LEU A 18 12.33 -5.22 4.03
CA LEU A 18 12.16 -4.60 5.35
C LEU A 18 11.01 -5.25 6.11
N PRO A 19 11.13 -5.44 7.45
CA PRO A 19 10.04 -5.95 8.25
C PRO A 19 8.90 -4.92 8.34
N PHE A 20 7.65 -5.41 8.40
CA PHE A 20 6.47 -4.55 8.54
C PHE A 20 6.47 -3.81 9.89
N ASN A 21 6.59 -2.49 9.83
CA ASN A 21 6.20 -1.55 10.87
C ASN A 21 5.99 -0.15 10.25
N GLN A 22 5.33 0.75 10.98
CA GLN A 22 5.03 2.10 10.49
C GLN A 22 6.28 2.91 10.11
N GLN A 23 7.36 2.78 10.89
CA GLN A 23 8.61 3.51 10.66
C GLN A 23 9.28 3.08 9.35
N ASN A 24 9.26 1.78 9.04
CA ASN A 24 9.83 1.24 7.80
C ASN A 24 8.98 1.59 6.58
N VAL A 25 7.65 1.65 6.70
CA VAL A 25 6.78 2.15 5.61
C VAL A 25 7.11 3.61 5.30
N ALA A 26 7.19 4.46 6.33
CA ALA A 26 7.54 5.87 6.17
C ALA A 26 8.94 6.03 5.56
N ARG A 27 9.93 5.27 6.04
CA ARG A 27 11.30 5.28 5.51
C ARG A 27 11.32 4.90 4.03
N ALA A 28 10.70 3.78 3.64
CA ALA A 28 10.72 3.33 2.25
C ALA A 28 10.04 4.35 1.31
N LEU A 29 8.89 4.89 1.71
CA LEU A 29 8.21 5.96 0.96
C LEU A 29 9.11 7.19 0.79
N HIS A 30 9.73 7.64 1.87
CA HIS A 30 10.64 8.77 1.86
C HIS A 30 11.86 8.52 0.96
N ASP A 31 12.49 7.36 1.08
CA ASP A 31 13.67 7.00 0.28
C ASP A 31 13.34 7.00 -1.22
N MET A 32 12.19 6.44 -1.62
CA MET A 32 11.73 6.49 -3.01
C MET A 32 11.55 7.93 -3.53
N MET A 33 10.96 8.81 -2.71
CA MET A 33 10.80 10.21 -3.06
C MET A 33 12.15 10.93 -3.18
N GLN A 34 13.09 10.67 -2.25
CA GLN A 34 14.42 11.29 -2.25
C GLN A 34 15.28 10.86 -3.44
N ILE A 35 15.23 9.58 -3.84
CA ILE A 35 15.98 9.09 -5.00
C ILE A 35 15.33 9.47 -6.34
N GLY A 36 14.15 10.09 -6.32
CA GLY A 36 13.46 10.58 -7.52
C GLY A 36 12.68 9.52 -8.29
N VAL A 37 12.11 8.51 -7.61
CA VAL A 37 11.11 7.63 -8.24
C VAL A 37 9.90 8.48 -8.64
N THR A 38 9.55 8.49 -9.93
CA THR A 38 8.46 9.34 -10.44
C THR A 38 7.11 8.96 -9.83
N TYR A 39 6.83 7.65 -9.74
CA TYR A 39 5.61 7.11 -9.16
C TYR A 39 5.96 6.11 -8.05
N PRO A 40 6.20 6.56 -6.82
CA PRO A 40 6.55 5.69 -5.71
C PRO A 40 5.35 4.78 -5.37
N PRO A 41 5.45 3.44 -5.51
CA PRO A 41 4.39 2.55 -5.10
C PRO A 41 4.29 2.48 -3.58
N TYR A 42 3.20 1.93 -3.05
CA TYR A 42 3.14 1.55 -1.65
C TYR A 42 4.21 0.48 -1.35
N PRO A 43 5.07 0.67 -0.33
CA PRO A 43 6.10 -0.30 0.00
C PRO A 43 5.46 -1.55 0.60
N GLN A 44 5.54 -2.66 -0.13
CA GLN A 44 5.00 -3.94 0.31
C GLN A 44 5.95 -4.55 1.36
N LEU A 45 5.68 -4.27 2.64
CA LEU A 45 6.46 -4.79 3.78
C LEU A 45 5.80 -5.97 4.49
N ARG A 46 4.62 -6.37 4.03
CA ARG A 46 3.83 -7.50 4.55
C ARG A 46 3.33 -8.36 3.40
N ASP A 47 2.78 -9.52 3.75
CA ASP A 47 2.14 -10.41 2.77
C ASP A 47 1.13 -9.65 1.89
N PHE A 48 1.18 -9.92 0.60
CA PHE A 48 0.40 -9.21 -0.42
C PHE A 48 -1.10 -9.42 -0.19
N VAL A 49 -1.51 -10.68 0.00
CA VAL A 49 -2.91 -11.05 0.21
C VAL A 49 -3.44 -10.41 1.48
N SER A 50 -2.66 -10.51 2.56
CA SER A 50 -2.99 -9.92 3.86
C SER A 50 -3.19 -8.41 3.78
N THR A 51 -2.48 -7.69 2.90
CA THR A 51 -2.64 -6.24 2.70
C THR A 51 -4.07 -5.87 2.33
N PHE A 52 -4.70 -6.64 1.43
CA PHE A 52 -6.09 -6.40 1.01
C PHE A 52 -7.10 -6.96 2.00
N MET A 53 -6.81 -8.13 2.60
CA MET A 53 -7.74 -8.81 3.51
C MET A 53 -7.83 -8.12 4.88
N HIS A 54 -6.81 -7.37 5.30
CA HIS A 54 -6.76 -6.72 6.63
C HIS A 54 -7.96 -5.82 6.91
N SER A 55 -8.43 -5.07 5.90
CA SER A 55 -9.62 -4.21 6.04
C SER A 55 -10.89 -5.01 6.30
N LEU A 56 -11.01 -6.20 5.73
CA LEU A 56 -12.17 -7.08 5.93
C LEU A 56 -12.11 -7.78 7.29
N VAL A 57 -10.91 -8.13 7.75
CA VAL A 57 -10.68 -8.66 9.10
C VAL A 57 -11.03 -7.59 10.15
N LYS A 58 -10.58 -6.35 9.98
CA LYS A 58 -10.93 -5.22 10.87
C LYS A 58 -12.44 -4.97 10.94
N LYS A 59 -13.16 -5.16 9.84
CA LYS A 59 -14.63 -5.05 9.79
C LYS A 59 -15.37 -6.28 10.35
N GLY A 60 -14.64 -7.30 10.79
CA GLY A 60 -15.22 -8.54 11.32
C GLY A 60 -15.83 -9.47 10.26
N ILE A 61 -15.67 -9.16 8.97
CA ILE A 61 -16.23 -9.94 7.85
C ILE A 61 -15.43 -11.22 7.65
N LEU A 62 -14.10 -11.15 7.82
CA LEU A 62 -13.19 -12.28 7.71
C LEU A 62 -12.52 -12.59 9.05
N GLN A 63 -12.13 -13.84 9.23
CA GLN A 63 -11.23 -14.28 10.30
C GLN A 63 -9.98 -14.91 9.68
N PRO A 64 -8.77 -14.47 10.07
CA PRO A 64 -7.55 -15.12 9.65
C PRO A 64 -7.46 -16.50 10.32
N VAL A 65 -7.06 -17.50 9.55
CA VAL A 65 -6.65 -18.83 10.00
C VAL A 65 -5.28 -19.13 9.39
N SER A 66 -4.60 -20.18 9.86
CA SER A 66 -3.23 -20.47 9.41
C SER A 66 -3.13 -20.60 7.88
N GLY A 67 -2.60 -19.57 7.22
CA GLY A 67 -2.44 -19.50 5.76
C GLY A 67 -3.69 -19.18 4.95
N ALA A 68 -4.83 -18.87 5.58
CA ALA A 68 -6.07 -18.57 4.86
C ALA A 68 -6.98 -17.59 5.63
N PHE A 69 -8.15 -17.31 5.05
CA PHE A 69 -9.20 -16.50 5.67
C PHE A 69 -10.53 -17.24 5.57
N ILE A 70 -11.32 -17.20 6.63
CA ILE A 70 -12.69 -17.73 6.65
C ILE A 70 -13.69 -16.58 6.70
N VAL A 71 -14.82 -16.75 6.03
CA VAL A 71 -15.94 -15.79 6.07
C VAL A 71 -16.68 -15.97 7.39
N LYS A 72 -16.78 -14.90 8.19
CA LYS A 72 -17.58 -14.86 9.42
C LYS A 72 -18.98 -14.34 9.19
N ASP A 73 -19.11 -13.37 8.29
CA ASP A 73 -20.37 -12.73 7.93
C ASP A 73 -20.60 -12.88 6.42
N LEU A 74 -21.37 -13.90 6.04
CA LEU A 74 -21.65 -14.21 4.65
C LEU A 74 -22.41 -13.08 3.95
N ARG A 75 -23.36 -12.44 4.65
CA ARG A 75 -24.16 -11.36 4.08
C ARG A 75 -23.29 -10.14 3.80
N ALA A 76 -22.48 -9.72 4.77
CA ALA A 76 -21.54 -8.61 4.57
C ALA A 76 -20.50 -8.94 3.49
N PHE A 77 -20.11 -10.21 3.36
CA PHE A 77 -19.20 -10.67 2.32
C PHE A 77 -19.82 -10.58 0.91
N GLU A 78 -21.08 -11.00 0.74
CA GLU A 78 -21.81 -10.89 -0.53
C GLU A 78 -22.01 -9.42 -0.97
N GLU A 79 -22.08 -8.50 0.00
CA GLU A 79 -22.22 -7.06 -0.24
C GLU A 79 -20.88 -6.31 -0.40
N LEU A 80 -19.73 -7.01 -0.46
CA LEU A 80 -18.40 -6.38 -0.61
C LEU A 80 -18.28 -5.47 -1.82
N HIS A 81 -19.01 -5.74 -2.90
CA HIS A 81 -19.05 -4.90 -4.09
C HIS A 81 -19.54 -3.46 -3.82
N LYS A 82 -20.20 -3.23 -2.68
CA LYS A 82 -20.66 -1.91 -2.23
C LYS A 82 -19.65 -1.20 -1.32
N LEU A 83 -18.60 -1.89 -0.88
CA LEU A 83 -17.63 -1.39 0.09
C LEU A 83 -16.44 -0.74 -0.61
N GLU A 84 -16.17 0.51 -0.27
CA GLU A 84 -14.89 1.13 -0.61
C GLU A 84 -13.76 0.50 0.22
N VAL A 85 -12.68 0.16 -0.50
CA VAL A 85 -11.43 -0.30 0.12
C VAL A 85 -10.57 0.92 0.40
N SER A 86 -10.40 1.26 1.68
CA SER A 86 -9.49 2.33 2.08
C SER A 86 -8.04 1.91 1.83
N PRO A 87 -7.16 2.84 1.41
CA PRO A 87 -5.72 2.59 1.35
C PRO A 87 -5.17 2.19 2.73
N PRO A 88 -4.00 1.51 2.78
CA PRO A 88 -3.35 1.17 4.04
C PRO A 88 -3.12 2.42 4.91
N GLU A 89 -3.58 2.38 6.17
CA GLU A 89 -3.58 3.53 7.10
C GLU A 89 -2.18 4.11 7.28
N GLU A 90 -1.17 3.26 7.41
CA GLU A 90 0.21 3.71 7.61
C GLU A 90 0.80 4.40 6.36
N ALA A 91 0.31 4.08 5.16
CA ALA A 91 0.66 4.80 3.95
C ALA A 91 0.07 6.21 3.96
N VAL A 92 -1.22 6.32 4.28
CA VAL A 92 -1.95 7.60 4.37
C VAL A 92 -1.32 8.50 5.43
N GLN A 93 -0.97 7.94 6.59
CA GLN A 93 -0.29 8.68 7.66
C GLN A 93 1.09 9.16 7.24
N SER A 94 1.89 8.30 6.59
CA SER A 94 3.24 8.66 6.12
C SER A 94 3.19 9.79 5.09
N ILE A 95 2.27 9.72 4.13
CA ILE A 95 2.09 10.76 3.11
C ILE A 95 1.61 12.07 3.75
N ARG A 96 0.67 12.02 4.70
CA ARG A 96 0.20 13.22 5.43
C ARG A 96 1.31 13.91 6.21
N GLN A 97 2.16 13.14 6.88
CA GLN A 97 3.35 13.66 7.57
C GLN A 97 4.36 14.25 6.58
N ALA A 98 4.52 13.61 5.43
CA ALA A 98 5.35 14.09 4.33
C ALA A 98 4.72 15.24 3.53
N SER A 99 3.44 15.59 3.73
CA SER A 99 2.78 16.69 2.99
C SER A 99 3.29 18.08 3.40
N GLY A 100 4.12 18.16 4.45
CA GLY A 100 4.98 19.32 4.71
C GLY A 100 6.19 19.42 3.77
N TYR A 101 6.38 18.44 2.89
CA TYR A 101 7.42 18.39 1.86
C TYR A 101 6.78 18.70 0.50
N PRO A 102 7.31 19.66 -0.27
CA PRO A 102 6.74 20.01 -1.56
C PRO A 102 6.90 18.82 -2.52
N LEU A 103 5.78 18.15 -2.82
CA LEU A 103 5.68 17.28 -3.99
C LEU A 103 5.89 18.17 -5.21
N ARG A 104 7.08 18.09 -5.82
CA ARG A 104 7.32 18.74 -7.10
C ARG A 104 6.46 18.03 -8.14
N ALA A 105 5.43 18.74 -8.61
CA ALA A 105 4.71 18.42 -9.84
C ALA A 105 5.65 18.51 -11.04
#